data_AF-A0AAW8VJJ2-F1
#
_entry.id   AF-A0AAW8VJJ2-F1
#
_cell.length_a   1.000
_cell.length_b   1.000
_cell.length_c   1.000
_cell.angle_alpha   90.00
_cell.angle_beta   90.00
_cell.angle_gamma   90.00
#
_symmetry.space_group_name_H-M   'P 1'
#
loop_
_entity.id
_entity.type
_entity.pdbx_description
1 polymer ?
#
loop_
_entity_poly.entity_id
_entity_poly.type
_entity_poly.pdbx_seq_one_letter_code
_entity_poly.pdbx_strand_id
1 'polypeptide(L)'
;MDITRNTRNAKNELMTYFRSESENLKSILNQKLDHKGKAKILNSKLVSCKEELILATKKKAAEENWTKIELLECILMITYCNYVVMLETRNSVWAYEYMAFSRRIGELWEPFCKLAFEYPINDLELFTPPSFSDIKNRVTSEFTNKINELDILDNKKESLINSYLAVWEMVTSGEIQMNLDLHFKIGIEKYVVDFKSGFGSNEKGNTNRLLLVAQIYHDLNDNYNPLLFVRSMENNNYFNTLKNSGIWNAYSGADTYVEIYKYSGYNIKEWIDNNIDWENDLSQDFVAHLRINNLLQYLTW
;
A
#
# COMPACT_ATOMS: atom_id res chain seq x y z
N MET A 1 11.20 -24.58 -9.91
CA MET A 1 10.71 -23.96 -11.15
C MET A 1 11.87 -23.22 -11.81
N ASP A 2 12.07 -23.33 -13.12
CA ASP A 2 13.06 -22.51 -13.83
C ASP A 2 12.45 -21.15 -14.16
N ILE A 3 13.14 -20.08 -13.80
CA ILE A 3 12.65 -18.70 -13.99
C ILE A 3 13.12 -18.24 -15.36
N THR A 4 12.26 -17.67 -16.20
CA THR A 4 12.67 -17.09 -17.49
C THR A 4 11.84 -15.84 -17.78
N ARG A 5 12.09 -15.12 -18.88
CA ARG A 5 11.21 -14.03 -19.33
C ARG A 5 9.77 -14.47 -19.52
N ASN A 6 9.55 -15.76 -19.79
CA ASN A 6 8.23 -16.34 -19.97
C ASN A 6 7.51 -16.62 -18.64
N THR A 7 8.17 -16.44 -17.48
CA THR A 7 7.52 -16.52 -16.16
C THR A 7 6.32 -15.57 -16.07
N ARG A 8 6.35 -14.43 -16.79
CA ARG A 8 5.20 -13.51 -16.91
C ARG A 8 3.91 -14.15 -17.46
N ASN A 9 4.02 -15.26 -18.18
CA ASN A 9 2.92 -16.02 -18.76
C ASN A 9 2.72 -17.38 -18.07
N ALA A 10 3.51 -17.70 -17.05
CA ALA A 10 3.56 -19.04 -16.43
C ALA A 10 2.58 -19.18 -15.25
N LYS A 11 1.37 -18.61 -15.36
CA LYS A 11 0.38 -18.57 -14.27
C LYS A 11 0.13 -19.96 -13.67
N ASN A 12 -0.17 -20.95 -14.51
CA ASN A 12 -0.48 -22.31 -14.06
C ASN A 12 0.70 -22.99 -13.34
N GLU A 13 1.93 -22.77 -13.81
CA GLU A 13 3.13 -23.33 -13.19
C GLU A 13 3.39 -22.70 -11.82
N LEU A 14 3.26 -21.37 -11.71
CA LEU A 14 3.41 -20.63 -10.45
C LEU A 14 2.33 -21.02 -9.45
N MET A 15 1.08 -21.12 -9.89
CA MET A 15 -0.04 -21.59 -9.06
C MET A 15 0.21 -23.01 -8.55
N THR A 16 0.68 -23.92 -9.42
CA THR A 16 1.03 -25.29 -9.04
C THR A 16 2.16 -25.29 -8.01
N TYR A 17 3.22 -24.53 -8.24
CA TYR A 17 4.33 -24.38 -7.31
C TYR A 17 3.88 -23.93 -5.92
N PHE A 18 3.14 -22.81 -5.83
CA PHE A 18 2.70 -22.30 -4.54
C PHE A 18 1.70 -23.24 -3.84
N ARG A 19 0.80 -23.90 -4.58
CA ARG A 19 -0.12 -24.90 -4.01
C ARG A 19 0.64 -26.11 -3.45
N SER A 20 1.64 -26.62 -4.18
CA SER A 20 2.50 -27.70 -3.69
C SER A 20 3.25 -27.31 -2.41
N GLU A 21 3.82 -26.10 -2.36
CA GLU A 21 4.48 -25.59 -1.14
C GLU A 21 3.49 -25.51 0.04
N SER A 22 2.27 -25.02 -0.21
CA SER A 22 1.22 -24.97 0.82
C SER A 22 0.83 -26.35 1.34
N GLU A 23 0.60 -27.35 0.47
CA GLU A 23 0.21 -28.70 0.89
C GLU A 23 1.33 -29.41 1.65
N ASN A 24 2.59 -29.26 1.21
CA ASN A 24 3.76 -29.74 1.94
C ASN A 24 3.78 -29.17 3.37
N LEU A 25 3.53 -27.87 3.54
CA LEU A 25 3.50 -27.25 4.87
C LEU A 25 2.32 -27.70 5.72
N LYS A 26 1.12 -27.85 5.13
CA LYS A 26 -0.06 -28.36 5.85
C LYS A 26 0.19 -29.76 6.42
N SER A 27 0.87 -30.62 5.67
CA SER A 27 1.22 -31.98 6.12
C SER A 27 2.15 -31.99 7.34
N ILE A 28 3.02 -30.97 7.46
CA ILE A 28 3.97 -30.80 8.56
C ILE A 28 3.28 -30.17 9.78
N LEU A 29 2.25 -29.35 9.60
CA LEU A 29 1.55 -28.59 10.64
C LEU A 29 0.57 -29.42 11.51
N ASN A 30 0.76 -30.74 11.59
CA ASN A 30 -0.06 -31.68 12.38
C ASN A 30 0.07 -31.56 13.92
N GLN A 31 0.63 -30.47 14.45
CA GLN A 31 0.77 -30.24 15.90
C GLN A 31 -0.30 -29.28 16.45
N LYS A 32 -0.49 -29.29 17.79
CA LYS A 32 -1.52 -28.61 18.61
C LYS A 32 -1.52 -27.06 18.53
N LEU A 33 -1.54 -26.50 17.32
CA LEU A 33 -1.72 -25.07 17.09
C LEU A 33 -3.19 -24.78 16.79
N ASP A 34 -3.67 -23.63 17.27
CA ASP A 34 -4.98 -23.11 16.92
C ASP A 34 -5.04 -22.67 15.44
N HIS A 35 -6.25 -22.44 14.92
CA HIS A 35 -6.46 -22.04 13.53
C HIS A 35 -5.68 -20.77 13.16
N LYS A 36 -5.58 -19.82 14.10
CA LYS A 36 -4.85 -18.55 13.91
C LYS A 36 -3.34 -18.77 13.78
N GLY A 37 -2.74 -19.58 14.64
CA GLY A 37 -1.31 -19.91 14.59
C GLY A 37 -0.94 -20.62 13.30
N LYS A 38 -1.76 -21.59 12.87
CA LYS A 38 -1.57 -22.30 11.59
C LYS A 38 -1.63 -21.36 10.39
N ALA A 39 -2.66 -20.50 10.32
CA ALA A 39 -2.81 -19.54 9.23
C ALA A 39 -1.62 -18.55 9.17
N LYS A 40 -1.11 -18.10 10.32
CA LYS A 40 0.06 -17.21 10.38
C LYS A 40 1.31 -17.86 9.79
N ILE A 41 1.64 -19.09 10.21
CA ILE A 41 2.84 -19.80 9.74
C ILE A 41 2.76 -20.06 8.24
N LEU A 42 1.60 -20.54 7.75
CA LEU A 42 1.38 -20.79 6.32
C LEU A 42 1.58 -19.52 5.49
N ASN A 43 0.95 -18.41 5.91
CA ASN A 43 1.09 -17.14 5.22
C ASN A 43 2.54 -16.64 5.22
N SER A 44 3.22 -16.68 6.36
CA SER A 44 4.62 -16.24 6.44
C SER A 44 5.52 -17.03 5.49
N LYS A 45 5.35 -18.36 5.41
CA LYS A 45 6.17 -19.18 4.52
C LYS A 45 5.83 -18.95 3.04
N LEU A 46 4.56 -18.82 2.69
CA LEU A 46 4.16 -18.48 1.30
C LEU A 46 4.72 -17.11 0.88
N VAL A 47 4.74 -16.13 1.80
CA VAL A 47 5.38 -14.83 1.56
C VAL A 47 6.88 -15.02 1.34
N SER A 48 7.58 -15.79 2.17
CA SER A 48 9.01 -16.08 1.97
C SER A 48 9.29 -16.74 0.61
N CYS A 49 8.50 -17.74 0.21
CA CYS A 49 8.65 -18.39 -1.10
C CYS A 49 8.46 -17.39 -2.26
N LYS A 50 7.52 -16.45 -2.14
CA LYS A 50 7.32 -15.38 -3.13
C LYS A 50 8.53 -14.46 -3.19
N GLU A 51 9.05 -14.01 -2.05
CA GLU A 51 10.24 -13.14 -2.01
C GLU A 51 11.49 -13.83 -2.57
N GLU A 52 11.68 -15.12 -2.29
CA GLU A 52 12.76 -15.93 -2.86
C GLU A 52 12.67 -16.00 -4.40
N LEU A 53 11.47 -16.23 -4.95
CA LEU A 53 11.24 -16.21 -6.39
C LEU A 53 11.46 -14.84 -7.01
N ILE A 54 10.99 -13.75 -6.37
CA ILE A 54 11.21 -12.39 -6.84
C ILE A 54 12.71 -12.07 -6.86
N LEU A 55 13.47 -12.45 -5.82
CA LEU A 55 14.91 -12.25 -5.77
C LEU A 55 15.64 -13.00 -6.89
N ALA A 56 15.29 -14.26 -7.12
CA ALA A 56 15.85 -15.06 -8.20
C ALA A 56 15.49 -14.49 -9.58
N THR A 57 14.27 -13.96 -9.75
CA THR A 57 13.83 -13.27 -10.97
C THR A 57 14.64 -12.01 -11.23
N LYS A 58 14.85 -11.17 -10.21
CA LYS A 58 15.70 -9.96 -10.33
C LYS A 58 17.12 -10.30 -10.76
N LYS A 59 17.71 -11.34 -10.16
CA LYS A 59 19.06 -11.80 -10.51
C LYS A 59 19.14 -12.23 -11.98
N LYS A 60 18.20 -13.08 -12.42
CA LYS A 60 18.19 -13.57 -13.80
C LYS A 60 17.88 -12.46 -14.81
N ALA A 61 16.99 -11.53 -14.47
CA ALA A 61 16.69 -10.36 -15.28
C ALA A 61 17.92 -9.46 -15.49
N ALA A 62 18.75 -9.30 -14.47
CA ALA A 62 20.01 -8.56 -14.58
C ALA A 62 21.04 -9.32 -15.43
N GLU A 63 21.20 -10.64 -15.23
CA GLU A 63 22.13 -11.48 -16.00
C GLU A 63 21.79 -11.50 -17.50
N GLU A 64 20.50 -11.51 -17.83
CA GLU A 64 20.01 -11.61 -19.21
C GLU A 64 19.53 -10.26 -19.78
N ASN A 65 19.77 -9.14 -19.09
CA ASN A 65 19.39 -7.78 -19.51
C ASN A 65 17.91 -7.64 -19.95
N TRP A 66 16.98 -8.06 -19.10
CA TRP A 66 15.55 -7.92 -19.37
C TRP A 66 15.14 -6.44 -19.34
N THR A 67 14.08 -6.12 -20.08
CA THR A 67 13.44 -4.81 -20.00
C THR A 67 12.73 -4.64 -18.66
N LYS A 68 12.49 -3.37 -18.27
CA LYS A 68 11.71 -3.05 -17.06
C LYS A 68 10.31 -3.68 -17.08
N ILE A 69 9.66 -3.68 -18.25
CA ILE A 69 8.33 -4.29 -18.45
C ILE A 69 8.39 -5.80 -18.22
N GLU A 70 9.33 -6.51 -18.83
CA GLU A 70 9.46 -7.97 -18.66
C GLU A 70 9.70 -8.35 -17.19
N LEU A 71 10.55 -7.59 -16.48
CA LEU A 71 10.78 -7.80 -15.05
C LEU A 71 9.50 -7.56 -14.23
N LEU A 72 8.83 -6.43 -14.44
CA LEU A 72 7.61 -6.07 -13.71
C LEU A 72 6.49 -7.11 -13.95
N GLU A 73 6.24 -7.50 -15.20
CA GLU A 73 5.22 -8.51 -15.53
C GLU A 73 5.50 -9.87 -14.88
N CYS A 74 6.77 -10.29 -14.79
CA CYS A 74 7.13 -11.50 -14.05
C CYS A 74 6.82 -11.36 -12.56
N ILE A 75 7.16 -10.22 -11.94
CA ILE A 75 6.91 -9.96 -10.52
C ILE A 75 5.41 -9.87 -10.23
N LEU A 76 4.62 -9.24 -11.10
CA LEU A 76 3.16 -9.18 -11.01
C LEU A 76 2.57 -10.59 -11.05
N MET A 77 2.99 -11.43 -12.00
CA MET A 77 2.49 -12.80 -12.12
C MET A 77 2.84 -13.66 -10.89
N ILE A 78 4.09 -13.58 -10.41
CA ILE A 78 4.52 -14.27 -9.18
C ILE A 78 3.69 -13.82 -7.97
N THR A 79 3.50 -12.50 -7.82
CA THR A 79 2.76 -11.92 -6.69
C THR A 79 1.28 -12.30 -6.73
N TYR A 80 0.65 -12.19 -7.90
CA TYR A 80 -0.75 -12.58 -8.09
C TYR A 80 -0.98 -14.06 -7.76
N CYS A 81 -0.17 -14.96 -8.33
CA CYS A 81 -0.30 -16.40 -8.06
C CYS A 81 -0.12 -16.71 -6.57
N ASN A 82 0.83 -16.05 -5.91
CA ASN A 82 1.00 -16.17 -4.47
C ASN A 82 -0.26 -15.74 -3.70
N TYR A 83 -0.88 -14.62 -4.08
CA TYR A 83 -2.09 -14.12 -3.43
C TYR A 83 -3.27 -15.07 -3.56
N VAL A 84 -3.50 -15.63 -4.74
CA VAL A 84 -4.55 -16.64 -4.96
C VAL A 84 -4.37 -17.81 -3.98
N VAL A 85 -3.17 -18.39 -3.91
CA VAL A 85 -2.90 -19.52 -3.01
C VAL A 85 -2.95 -19.11 -1.54
N MET A 86 -2.48 -17.92 -1.17
CA MET A 86 -2.58 -17.44 0.21
C MET A 86 -4.04 -17.33 0.66
N LEU A 87 -4.95 -16.86 -0.20
CA LEU A 87 -6.37 -16.77 0.11
C LEU A 87 -6.99 -18.16 0.29
N GLU A 88 -6.72 -19.08 -0.64
CA GLU A 88 -7.17 -20.48 -0.55
C GLU A 88 -6.71 -21.15 0.74
N THR A 89 -5.41 -21.05 1.02
CA THR A 89 -4.77 -21.70 2.15
C THR A 89 -5.26 -21.14 3.46
N ARG A 90 -5.39 -19.81 3.59
CA ARG A 90 -6.00 -19.19 4.78
C ARG A 90 -7.41 -19.73 4.95
N ASN A 91 -8.26 -19.69 3.92
CA ASN A 91 -9.64 -20.12 4.03
C ASN A 91 -9.77 -21.60 4.46
N SER A 92 -8.90 -22.48 3.95
CA SER A 92 -8.91 -23.90 4.28
C SER A 92 -8.63 -24.20 5.76
N VAL A 93 -7.88 -23.32 6.44
CA VAL A 93 -7.52 -23.46 7.86
C VAL A 93 -8.45 -22.66 8.76
N TRP A 94 -8.86 -21.49 8.29
CA TRP A 94 -9.77 -20.59 8.98
C TRP A 94 -10.63 -19.90 7.92
N ALA A 95 -11.91 -20.27 7.83
CA ALA A 95 -12.81 -19.75 6.82
C ALA A 95 -12.97 -18.23 6.94
N TYR A 96 -13.11 -17.54 5.80
CA TYR A 96 -13.32 -16.10 5.79
C TYR A 96 -14.76 -15.73 6.13
N GLU A 97 -14.93 -14.92 7.18
CA GLU A 97 -16.09 -14.05 7.34
C GLU A 97 -15.95 -12.76 6.52
N TYR A 98 -17.09 -12.10 6.28
CA TYR A 98 -17.18 -10.86 5.49
C TYR A 98 -16.11 -9.82 5.85
N MET A 99 -15.98 -9.45 7.13
CA MET A 99 -15.04 -8.40 7.55
C MET A 99 -13.58 -8.80 7.30
N ALA A 100 -13.23 -10.06 7.57
CA ALA A 100 -11.88 -10.57 7.36
C ALA A 100 -11.54 -10.63 5.86
N PHE A 101 -12.50 -11.04 5.03
CA PHE A 101 -12.30 -11.12 3.59
C PHE A 101 -12.14 -9.75 2.94
N SER A 102 -13.10 -8.84 3.19
CA SER A 102 -13.09 -7.49 2.61
C SER A 102 -11.80 -6.73 2.96
N ARG A 103 -11.37 -6.80 4.23
CA ARG A 103 -10.08 -6.24 4.66
C ARG A 103 -8.92 -6.89 3.93
N ARG A 104 -8.91 -8.23 3.86
CA ARG A 104 -7.82 -8.96 3.22
C ARG A 104 -7.65 -8.59 1.74
N ILE A 105 -8.73 -8.44 1.00
CA ILE A 105 -8.63 -8.05 -0.41
C ILE A 105 -8.08 -6.62 -0.55
N GLY A 106 -8.41 -5.71 0.39
CA GLY A 106 -7.77 -4.40 0.47
C GLY A 106 -6.26 -4.47 0.74
N GLU A 107 -5.85 -5.27 1.72
CA GLU A 107 -4.44 -5.50 2.09
C GLU A 107 -3.60 -6.12 0.96
N LEU A 108 -4.22 -6.79 -0.01
CA LEU A 108 -3.55 -7.36 -1.17
C LEU A 108 -3.50 -6.38 -2.34
N TRP A 109 -4.56 -5.59 -2.55
CA TRP A 109 -4.65 -4.64 -3.66
C TRP A 109 -3.60 -3.53 -3.59
N GLU A 110 -3.41 -2.92 -2.42
CA GLU A 110 -2.44 -1.83 -2.23
C GLU A 110 -1.00 -2.23 -2.61
N PRO A 111 -0.39 -3.25 -1.98
CA PRO A 111 0.97 -3.65 -2.32
C PRO A 111 1.08 -4.14 -3.77
N PHE A 112 0.02 -4.71 -4.34
CA PHE A 112 -0.01 -5.06 -5.75
C PHE A 112 0.14 -3.84 -6.66
N CYS A 113 -0.61 -2.77 -6.38
CA CYS A 113 -0.52 -1.52 -7.12
C CYS A 113 0.82 -0.82 -6.96
N LYS A 114 1.42 -0.92 -5.76
CA LYS A 114 2.74 -0.34 -5.48
C LYS A 114 3.87 -0.97 -6.30
N LEU A 115 3.71 -2.20 -6.79
CA LEU A 115 4.70 -2.82 -7.69
C LEU A 115 4.99 -1.95 -8.92
N ALA A 116 4.00 -1.23 -9.45
CA ALA A 116 4.20 -0.31 -10.57
C ALA A 116 5.17 0.85 -10.22
N PHE A 117 5.24 1.26 -8.96
CA PHE A 117 6.15 2.30 -8.48
C PHE A 117 7.48 1.75 -7.98
N GLU A 118 7.51 0.50 -7.53
CA GLU A 118 8.75 -0.20 -7.15
C GLU A 118 9.57 -0.62 -8.38
N TYR A 119 8.90 -0.87 -9.52
CA TYR A 119 9.52 -1.17 -10.81
C TYR A 119 9.00 -0.23 -11.91
N PRO A 120 9.24 1.09 -11.78
CA PRO A 120 8.61 2.08 -12.64
C PRO A 120 9.24 2.09 -14.02
N ILE A 121 8.39 2.23 -15.04
CA ILE A 121 8.82 2.43 -16.43
C ILE A 121 9.33 3.86 -16.59
N ASN A 122 8.52 4.81 -16.11
CA ASN A 122 8.89 6.22 -16.02
C ASN A 122 10.06 6.44 -15.04
N ASP A 123 10.69 7.60 -15.15
CA ASP A 123 11.73 8.03 -14.23
C ASP A 123 11.08 8.63 -12.98
N LEU A 124 11.12 7.87 -11.89
CA LEU A 124 10.70 8.32 -10.57
C LEU A 124 11.61 7.70 -9.52
N GLU A 125 11.76 8.39 -8.40
CA GLU A 125 12.56 7.92 -7.28
C GLU A 125 11.69 7.81 -6.03
N LEU A 126 11.71 6.64 -5.39
CA LEU A 126 11.12 6.46 -4.07
C LEU A 126 11.96 7.22 -3.02
N PHE A 127 11.32 7.85 -2.05
CA PHE A 127 12.00 8.56 -0.97
C PHE A 127 11.35 8.30 0.39
N THR A 128 12.07 8.57 1.47
CA THR A 128 11.51 8.53 2.82
C THR A 128 11.09 9.94 3.23
N PRO A 129 9.82 10.18 3.59
CA PRO A 129 9.38 11.50 4.04
C PRO A 129 9.99 11.87 5.40
N PRO A 130 10.02 13.16 5.76
CA PRO A 130 10.44 13.58 7.10
C PRO A 130 9.50 13.01 8.16
N SER A 131 10.04 12.68 9.33
CA SER A 131 9.21 12.31 10.47
C SER A 131 8.47 13.54 11.01
N PHE A 132 7.41 13.32 11.79
CA PHE A 132 6.74 14.43 12.46
C PHE A 132 7.68 15.17 13.43
N SER A 133 8.64 14.47 14.04
CA SER A 133 9.67 15.06 14.89
C SER A 133 10.56 16.01 14.08
N ASP A 134 10.98 15.62 12.88
CA ASP A 134 11.79 16.46 11.99
C ASP A 134 11.03 17.75 11.62
N ILE A 135 9.75 17.61 11.29
CA ILE A 135 8.86 18.74 10.98
C ILE A 135 8.72 19.66 12.21
N LYS A 136 8.42 19.09 13.38
CA LYS A 136 8.28 19.85 14.63
C LYS A 136 9.56 20.63 14.93
N ASN A 137 10.72 20.01 14.81
CA ASN A 137 12.01 20.64 15.03
C ASN A 137 12.23 21.79 14.03
N ARG A 138 11.97 21.56 12.74
CA ARG A 138 12.10 22.58 11.70
C ARG A 138 11.24 23.82 11.99
N VAL A 139 9.94 23.62 12.23
CA VAL A 139 9.00 24.71 12.51
C VAL A 139 9.37 25.44 13.81
N THR A 140 9.82 24.70 14.83
CA THR A 140 10.30 25.30 16.10
C THR A 140 11.55 26.14 15.90
N SER A 141 12.52 25.66 15.12
CA SER A 141 13.73 26.42 14.80
C SER A 141 13.41 27.67 13.98
N GLU A 142 12.57 27.57 12.95
CA GLU A 142 12.14 28.73 12.16
C GLU A 142 11.45 29.81 13.02
N PHE A 143 10.55 29.40 13.91
CA PHE A 143 9.87 30.33 14.81
C PHE A 143 10.83 30.97 15.82
N THR A 144 11.72 30.17 16.41
CA THR A 144 12.75 30.64 17.34
C THR A 144 13.68 31.66 16.68
N ASN A 145 14.11 31.39 15.45
CA ASN A 145 14.95 32.31 14.67
C ASN A 145 14.24 33.64 14.40
N LYS A 146 12.96 33.60 14.00
CA LYS A 146 12.15 34.81 13.81
C LYS A 146 12.01 35.64 15.09
N ILE A 147 11.83 35.01 16.25
CA ILE A 147 11.81 35.73 17.55
C ILE A 147 13.17 36.35 17.86
N ASN A 148 14.26 35.63 17.58
CA ASN A 148 15.61 36.11 17.85
C ASN A 148 15.97 37.35 17.03
N GLU A 149 15.39 37.50 15.83
CA GLU A 149 15.54 38.67 14.96
C GLU A 149 14.75 39.90 15.45
N LEU A 150 13.81 39.76 16.39
CA LEU A 150 13.04 40.89 16.92
C LEU A 150 13.92 41.82 17.78
N ASP A 151 13.71 43.13 17.64
CA ASP A 151 14.35 44.16 18.47
C ASP A 151 13.59 44.32 19.80
N ILE A 152 13.68 43.29 20.64
CA ILE A 152 13.09 43.24 21.99
C ILE A 152 14.11 42.67 22.99
N LEU A 153 13.88 42.92 24.27
CA LEU A 153 14.73 42.39 25.36
C LEU A 153 14.78 40.85 25.35
N ASP A 154 15.95 40.29 25.65
CA ASP A 154 16.18 38.83 25.61
C ASP A 154 15.25 38.05 26.53
N ASN A 155 14.91 38.59 27.71
CA ASN A 155 13.94 37.95 28.61
C ASN A 155 12.52 37.86 28.00
N LYS A 156 12.15 38.79 27.10
CA LYS A 156 10.89 38.73 26.37
C LYS A 156 10.95 37.71 25.25
N LYS A 157 12.09 37.58 24.57
CA LYS A 157 12.34 36.52 23.56
C LYS A 157 12.17 35.14 24.20
N GLU A 158 12.85 34.91 25.32
CA GLU A 158 12.78 33.64 26.06
C GLU A 158 11.35 33.32 26.49
N SER A 159 10.62 34.31 27.03
CA SER A 159 9.22 34.13 27.42
C SER A 159 8.31 33.75 26.23
N LEU A 160 8.53 34.32 25.05
CA LEU A 160 7.75 34.01 23.84
C LEU A 160 8.05 32.60 23.32
N ILE A 161 9.33 32.22 23.28
CA ILE A 161 9.76 30.87 22.88
C ILE A 161 9.17 29.83 23.82
N ASN A 162 9.27 30.04 25.14
CA ASN A 162 8.73 29.10 26.14
C ASN A 162 7.20 28.98 26.04
N SER A 163 6.50 30.09 25.77
CA SER A 163 5.04 30.06 25.58
C SER A 163 4.63 29.26 24.34
N TYR A 164 5.39 29.39 23.25
CA TYR A 164 5.19 28.61 22.03
C TYR A 164 5.47 27.12 22.25
N LEU A 165 6.57 26.77 22.92
CA LEU A 165 6.90 25.39 23.25
C LEU A 165 5.84 24.74 24.15
N ALA A 166 5.31 25.47 25.13
CA ALA A 166 4.22 24.98 25.98
C ALA A 166 2.95 24.66 25.18
N VAL A 167 2.61 25.47 24.17
CA VAL A 167 1.50 25.15 23.25
C VAL A 167 1.79 23.86 22.48
N TRP A 168 3.01 23.68 21.96
CA TRP A 168 3.39 22.44 21.28
C TRP A 168 3.28 21.21 22.18
N GLU A 169 3.69 21.30 23.44
CA GLU A 169 3.54 20.20 24.40
C GLU A 169 2.07 19.82 24.62
N MET A 170 1.17 20.80 24.66
CA MET A 170 -0.27 20.55 24.79
C MET A 170 -0.88 19.91 23.54
N VAL A 171 -0.45 20.34 22.35
CA VAL A 171 -1.02 19.91 21.06
C VAL A 171 -0.45 18.56 20.59
N THR A 172 0.79 18.20 20.96
CA THR A 172 1.44 16.95 20.52
C THR A 172 1.22 15.75 21.44
N SER A 173 0.08 15.67 22.15
CA SER A 173 -0.24 14.54 23.02
C SER A 173 -0.49 13.20 22.29
N GLY A 174 -0.36 13.18 20.95
CA GLY A 174 -0.36 11.97 20.12
C GLY A 174 0.73 12.00 19.04
N GLU A 175 1.24 10.83 18.67
CA GLU A 175 2.18 10.67 17.56
C GLU A 175 1.45 10.81 16.22
N ILE A 176 1.79 11.84 15.43
CA ILE A 176 1.31 11.97 14.05
C ILE A 176 2.26 11.16 13.15
N GLN A 177 1.72 10.18 12.44
CA GLN A 177 2.47 9.40 11.46
C GLN A 177 2.42 10.12 10.10
N MET A 178 3.57 10.66 9.69
CA MET A 178 3.73 11.32 8.39
C MET A 178 3.91 10.33 7.24
N ASN A 179 4.48 9.15 7.52
CA ASN A 179 4.71 8.14 6.50
C ASN A 179 3.38 7.55 6.04
N LEU A 180 2.93 7.96 4.85
CA LEU A 180 1.84 7.34 4.10
C LEU A 180 2.29 6.04 3.43
N ASP A 181 1.43 5.46 2.60
CA ASP A 181 1.67 4.16 1.99
C ASP A 181 2.75 4.21 0.92
N LEU A 182 2.87 5.31 0.17
CA LEU A 182 3.86 5.46 -0.90
C LEU A 182 4.37 6.91 -1.01
N HIS A 183 5.66 7.06 -1.27
CA HIS A 183 6.30 8.36 -1.47
C HIS A 183 7.27 8.28 -2.65
N PHE A 184 7.10 9.16 -3.62
CA PHE A 184 7.97 9.23 -4.78
C PHE A 184 8.14 10.67 -5.27
N LYS A 185 9.22 10.94 -5.98
CA LYS A 185 9.47 12.24 -6.61
C LYS A 185 9.70 12.10 -8.11
N ILE A 186 9.30 13.13 -8.85
CA ILE A 186 9.58 13.30 -10.27
C ILE A 186 10.17 14.70 -10.42
N GLY A 187 11.47 14.78 -10.69
CA GLY A 187 12.20 16.04 -10.62
C GLY A 187 12.14 16.67 -9.21
N ILE A 188 11.58 17.87 -9.11
CA ILE A 188 11.42 18.61 -7.85
C ILE A 188 10.09 18.33 -7.14
N GLU A 189 9.12 17.75 -7.85
CA GLU A 189 7.78 17.48 -7.32
C GLU A 189 7.80 16.21 -6.47
N LYS A 190 7.26 16.30 -5.26
CA LYS A 190 7.17 15.18 -4.32
C LYS A 190 5.72 14.76 -4.19
N TYR A 191 5.45 13.48 -4.35
CA TYR A 191 4.13 12.89 -4.23
C TYR A 191 4.08 11.99 -3.01
N VAL A 192 3.05 12.17 -2.19
CA VAL A 192 2.82 11.41 -0.97
C VAL A 192 1.43 10.80 -1.08
N VAL A 193 1.34 9.48 -1.04
CA VAL A 193 0.16 8.74 -1.47
C VAL A 193 -0.37 7.88 -0.34
N ASP A 194 -1.65 8.06 -0.03
CA ASP A 194 -2.42 7.19 0.85
C ASP A 194 -3.34 6.31 -0.03
N PHE A 195 -3.28 4.99 0.17
CA PHE A 195 -4.10 4.02 -0.51
C PHE A 195 -5.29 3.63 0.37
N LYS A 196 -6.46 3.49 -0.25
CA LYS A 196 -7.66 3.01 0.43
C LYS A 196 -8.40 2.00 -0.44
N SER A 197 -8.76 0.87 0.16
CA SER A 197 -9.67 -0.09 -0.49
C SER A 197 -11.06 0.52 -0.73
N GLY A 198 -11.51 1.39 0.17
CA GLY A 198 -12.76 2.13 0.07
C GLY A 198 -13.08 2.84 1.39
N PHE A 199 -14.16 3.61 1.43
CA PHE A 199 -14.61 4.32 2.63
C PHE A 199 -15.85 3.65 3.25
N GLY A 200 -15.72 3.18 4.49
CA GLY A 200 -16.83 2.62 5.27
C GLY A 200 -17.66 3.69 5.99
N SER A 201 -18.76 3.26 6.63
CA SER A 201 -19.67 4.14 7.39
C SER A 201 -19.09 4.72 8.68
N ASN A 202 -17.92 4.25 9.13
CA ASN A 202 -17.28 4.70 10.37
C ASN A 202 -15.82 5.13 10.15
N GLU A 203 -15.62 6.15 9.31
CA GLU A 203 -14.28 6.64 8.91
C GLU A 203 -13.91 8.01 9.50
N LYS A 204 -14.77 8.64 10.31
CA LYS A 204 -14.59 10.04 10.77
C LYS A 204 -13.19 10.32 11.37
N GLY A 205 -12.70 9.45 12.25
CA GLY A 205 -11.39 9.61 12.87
C GLY A 205 -10.25 9.51 11.85
N ASN A 206 -10.32 8.55 10.94
CA ASN A 206 -9.34 8.38 9.86
C ASN A 206 -9.40 9.56 8.87
N THR A 207 -10.59 10.08 8.52
CA THR A 207 -10.75 11.27 7.68
C THR A 207 -10.07 12.49 8.29
N ASN A 208 -10.27 12.75 9.58
CA ASN A 208 -9.64 13.89 10.26
C ASN A 208 -8.10 13.75 10.29
N ARG A 209 -7.59 12.54 10.52
CA ARG A 209 -6.15 12.26 10.44
C ARG A 209 -5.60 12.55 9.05
N LEU A 210 -6.29 12.10 7.99
CA LEU A 210 -5.86 12.32 6.60
C LEU A 210 -5.86 13.81 6.23
N LEU A 211 -6.87 14.57 6.68
CA LEU A 211 -6.87 16.03 6.48
C LEU A 211 -5.68 16.69 7.17
N LEU A 212 -5.39 16.31 8.42
CA LEU A 212 -4.26 16.86 9.17
C LEU A 212 -2.92 16.57 8.49
N VAL A 213 -2.69 15.33 8.05
CA VAL A 213 -1.42 14.94 7.42
C VAL A 213 -1.21 15.68 6.10
N ALA A 214 -2.23 15.75 5.23
CA ALA A 214 -2.11 16.50 3.98
C ALA A 214 -1.92 18.01 4.22
N GLN A 215 -2.60 18.58 5.22
CA GLN A 215 -2.40 19.99 5.58
C GLN A 215 -0.96 20.26 5.98
N ILE A 216 -0.36 19.38 6.80
CA ILE A 216 1.06 19.52 7.18
C ILE A 216 1.93 19.52 5.92
N TYR A 217 1.75 18.56 5.01
CA TYR A 217 2.53 18.52 3.77
C TYR A 217 2.37 19.77 2.90
N HIS A 218 1.15 20.29 2.79
CA HIS A 218 0.86 21.53 2.09
C HIS A 218 1.61 22.72 2.73
N ASP A 219 1.58 22.82 4.07
CA ASP A 219 2.20 23.90 4.82
C ASP A 219 3.73 23.83 4.84
N LEU A 220 4.33 22.65 4.61
CA LEU A 220 5.78 22.53 4.42
C LEU A 220 6.26 23.32 3.18
N ASN A 221 5.37 23.59 2.22
CA ASN A 221 5.64 24.36 0.99
C ASN A 221 6.88 23.89 0.21
N ASP A 222 7.13 22.58 0.21
CA ASP A 222 8.31 21.94 -0.39
C ASP A 222 7.94 21.10 -1.64
N ASN A 223 6.99 21.59 -2.45
CA ASN A 223 6.42 20.92 -3.63
C ASN A 223 5.81 19.54 -3.32
N TYR A 224 5.18 19.40 -2.15
CA TYR A 224 4.44 18.19 -1.81
C TYR A 224 3.06 18.19 -2.46
N ASN A 225 2.71 17.05 -3.04
CA ASN A 225 1.47 16.78 -3.74
C ASN A 225 0.80 15.57 -3.09
N PRO A 226 -0.09 15.76 -2.10
CA PRO A 226 -0.83 14.67 -1.48
C PRO A 226 -1.82 14.04 -2.48
N LEU A 227 -1.70 12.72 -2.67
CA LEU A 227 -2.58 11.93 -3.53
C LEU A 227 -3.34 10.88 -2.71
N LEU A 228 -4.64 10.73 -2.98
CA LEU A 228 -5.45 9.69 -2.35
C LEU A 228 -5.95 8.73 -3.43
N PHE A 229 -5.52 7.47 -3.36
CA PHE A 229 -5.86 6.44 -4.33
C PHE A 229 -6.85 5.45 -3.73
N VAL A 230 -8.07 5.44 -4.26
CA VAL A 230 -9.16 4.61 -3.75
C VAL A 230 -9.54 3.53 -4.75
N ARG A 231 -9.62 2.27 -4.31
CA ARG A 231 -10.04 1.16 -5.18
C ARG A 231 -11.53 1.22 -5.50
N SER A 232 -12.38 1.39 -4.48
CA SER A 232 -13.84 1.35 -4.67
C SER A 232 -14.32 2.46 -5.60
N MET A 233 -15.23 2.11 -6.52
CA MET A 233 -15.94 3.10 -7.35
C MET A 233 -17.00 3.85 -6.54
N GLU A 234 -17.74 3.13 -5.69
CA GLU A 234 -18.69 3.75 -4.76
C GLU A 234 -17.95 4.41 -3.61
N ASN A 235 -18.33 5.66 -3.33
CA ASN A 235 -17.72 6.48 -2.30
C ASN A 235 -18.79 7.16 -1.46
N ASN A 236 -18.39 7.60 -0.26
CA ASN A 236 -19.29 8.24 0.68
C ASN A 236 -18.86 9.69 0.99
N ASN A 237 -19.57 10.32 1.93
CA ASN A 237 -19.33 11.71 2.31
C ASN A 237 -17.90 11.96 2.82
N TYR A 238 -17.22 10.97 3.40
CA TYR A 238 -15.85 11.11 3.87
C TYR A 238 -14.86 11.27 2.72
N PHE A 239 -14.99 10.45 1.67
CA PHE A 239 -14.20 10.62 0.45
C PHE A 239 -14.47 11.98 -0.20
N ASN A 240 -15.74 12.36 -0.34
CA ASN A 240 -16.09 13.65 -0.93
C ASN A 240 -15.53 14.83 -0.12
N THR A 241 -15.45 14.70 1.20
CA THR A 241 -14.83 15.71 2.07
C THR A 241 -13.32 15.84 1.78
N LEU A 242 -12.61 14.71 1.66
CA LEU A 242 -11.19 14.71 1.31
C LEU A 242 -10.96 15.28 -0.09
N LYS A 243 -11.76 14.86 -1.08
CA LYS A 243 -11.66 15.34 -2.47
C LYS A 243 -11.94 16.84 -2.59
N ASN A 244 -12.96 17.34 -1.90
CA ASN A 244 -13.37 18.75 -1.98
C ASN A 244 -12.57 19.66 -1.03
N SER A 245 -11.66 19.11 -0.22
CA SER A 245 -10.86 19.88 0.74
C SER A 245 -9.83 20.81 0.07
N GLY A 246 -9.46 20.54 -1.18
CA GLY A 246 -8.41 21.26 -1.90
C GLY A 246 -6.98 20.91 -1.48
N ILE A 247 -6.79 20.06 -0.47
CA ILE A 247 -5.46 19.61 0.00
C ILE A 247 -5.08 18.21 -0.48
N TRP A 248 -6.07 17.40 -0.90
CA TRP A 248 -5.85 16.09 -1.52
C TRP A 248 -6.26 16.09 -2.98
N ASN A 249 -5.40 15.54 -3.84
CA ASN A 249 -5.83 15.08 -5.17
C ASN A 249 -6.35 13.64 -5.03
N ALA A 250 -7.67 13.49 -4.93
CA ALA A 250 -8.31 12.22 -4.62
C ALA A 250 -8.99 11.56 -5.84
N TYR A 251 -8.65 10.30 -6.07
CA TYR A 251 -9.09 9.48 -7.20
C TYR A 251 -9.70 8.17 -6.72
N SER A 252 -10.65 7.64 -7.49
CA SER A 252 -11.38 6.43 -7.11
C SER A 252 -11.71 5.54 -8.30
N GLY A 253 -11.74 4.23 -8.10
CA GLY A 253 -12.10 3.27 -9.15
C GLY A 253 -11.15 3.38 -10.35
N ALA A 254 -11.72 3.50 -11.55
CA ALA A 254 -10.94 3.61 -12.79
C ALA A 254 -9.93 4.77 -12.78
N ASP A 255 -10.31 5.92 -12.20
CA ASP A 255 -9.44 7.11 -12.16
C ASP A 255 -8.15 6.85 -11.37
N THR A 256 -8.22 6.02 -10.32
CA THR A 256 -7.04 5.62 -9.54
C THR A 256 -6.01 4.94 -10.43
N TYR A 257 -6.46 4.02 -11.30
CA TYR A 257 -5.57 3.31 -12.20
C TYR A 257 -4.99 4.19 -13.31
N VAL A 258 -5.75 5.19 -13.76
CA VAL A 258 -5.25 6.20 -14.71
C VAL A 258 -4.09 6.98 -14.08
N GLU A 259 -4.22 7.41 -12.82
CA GLU A 259 -3.15 8.12 -12.14
C GLU A 259 -1.95 7.21 -11.83
N ILE A 260 -2.17 5.96 -11.44
CA ILE A 260 -1.08 4.98 -11.30
C ILE A 260 -0.31 4.87 -12.62
N TYR A 261 -1.00 4.73 -13.75
CA TYR A 261 -0.35 4.63 -15.06
C TYR A 261 0.42 5.90 -15.41
N LYS A 262 -0.20 7.07 -15.23
CA LYS A 262 0.42 8.38 -15.48
C LYS A 262 1.76 8.53 -14.77
N TYR A 263 1.84 8.16 -13.49
CA TYR A 263 3.08 8.31 -12.72
C TYR A 263 4.08 7.18 -12.96
N SER A 264 3.65 5.91 -12.87
CA SER A 264 4.55 4.76 -13.00
C SER A 264 5.00 4.47 -14.44
N GLY A 265 4.22 4.88 -15.43
CA GLY A 265 4.40 4.52 -16.83
C GLY A 265 3.95 3.10 -17.18
N TYR A 266 3.30 2.38 -16.26
CA TYR A 266 2.79 1.03 -16.49
C TYR A 266 1.27 0.93 -16.34
N ASN A 267 0.59 0.39 -17.36
CA ASN A 267 -0.86 0.21 -17.33
C ASN A 267 -1.25 -1.03 -16.52
N ILE A 268 -1.22 -0.91 -15.19
CA ILE A 268 -1.53 -2.03 -14.30
C ILE A 268 -2.97 -2.52 -14.44
N LYS A 269 -3.92 -1.65 -14.83
CA LYS A 269 -5.33 -2.06 -15.00
C LYS A 269 -5.50 -3.00 -16.17
N GLU A 270 -4.86 -2.70 -17.30
CA GLU A 270 -4.84 -3.60 -18.45
C GLU A 270 -4.19 -4.94 -18.11
N TRP A 271 -3.11 -4.93 -17.33
CA TRP A 271 -2.52 -6.18 -16.86
C TRP A 271 -3.50 -6.97 -15.99
N ILE A 272 -4.18 -6.33 -15.04
CA ILE A 272 -5.20 -6.96 -14.20
C ILE A 272 -6.30 -7.57 -15.07
N ASP A 273 -6.86 -6.81 -16.01
CA ASP A 273 -7.98 -7.25 -16.85
C ASP A 273 -7.62 -8.44 -17.75
N ASN A 274 -6.36 -8.51 -18.20
CA ASN A 274 -5.91 -9.59 -19.06
C ASN A 274 -5.44 -10.84 -18.30
N ASN A 275 -5.06 -10.70 -17.02
CA ASN A 275 -4.37 -11.76 -16.29
C ASN A 275 -5.08 -12.23 -15.03
N ILE A 276 -6.03 -11.49 -14.46
CA ILE A 276 -6.70 -11.88 -13.22
C ILE A 276 -8.09 -12.41 -13.54
N ASP A 277 -8.32 -13.68 -13.20
CA ASP A 277 -9.64 -14.29 -13.24
C ASP A 277 -9.89 -15.04 -11.94
N TRP A 278 -10.29 -14.30 -10.90
CA TRP A 278 -10.35 -14.84 -9.55
C TRP A 278 -11.21 -16.10 -9.43
N GLU A 279 -12.37 -16.16 -10.08
CA GLU A 279 -13.26 -17.32 -9.95
C GLU A 279 -12.68 -18.58 -10.60
N ASN A 280 -11.92 -18.44 -11.68
CA ASN A 280 -11.27 -19.58 -12.34
C ASN A 280 -9.88 -19.90 -11.78
N ASP A 281 -9.20 -18.91 -11.22
CA ASP A 281 -7.86 -19.07 -10.64
C ASP A 281 -7.91 -19.64 -9.21
N LEU A 282 -9.00 -19.39 -8.45
CA LEU A 282 -9.21 -19.95 -7.11
C LEU A 282 -9.73 -21.40 -7.14
N SER A 283 -9.50 -22.13 -6.05
CA SER A 283 -10.00 -23.50 -5.88
C SER A 283 -11.53 -23.53 -5.82
N GLN A 284 -12.13 -24.59 -6.38
CA GLN A 284 -13.58 -24.74 -6.46
C GLN A 284 -14.26 -24.67 -5.09
N ASP A 285 -13.66 -25.30 -4.06
CA ASP A 285 -14.17 -25.26 -2.69
C ASP A 285 -14.21 -23.84 -2.14
N PHE A 286 -13.18 -23.04 -2.43
CA PHE A 286 -13.12 -21.67 -1.94
C PHE A 286 -14.11 -20.77 -2.70
N VAL A 287 -14.22 -20.93 -4.02
CA VAL A 287 -15.24 -20.22 -4.82
C VAL A 287 -16.66 -20.54 -4.32
N ALA A 288 -16.94 -21.80 -4.01
CA ALA A 288 -18.22 -22.21 -3.43
C ALA A 288 -18.48 -21.50 -2.08
N HIS A 289 -17.48 -21.46 -1.19
CA HIS A 289 -17.56 -20.71 0.06
C HIS A 289 -17.86 -19.22 -0.17
N LEU A 290 -17.16 -18.58 -1.12
CA LEU A 290 -17.36 -17.16 -1.43
C LEU A 290 -18.76 -16.88 -1.99
N ARG A 291 -19.29 -17.77 -2.84
CA ARG A 291 -20.66 -17.63 -3.39
C ARG A 291 -21.72 -17.75 -2.30
N ILE A 292 -21.64 -18.78 -1.46
CA ILE A 292 -22.61 -19.03 -0.39
C ILE A 292 -22.67 -17.84 0.59
N ASN A 293 -21.53 -17.20 0.85
CA ASN A 293 -21.42 -16.09 1.79
C ASN A 293 -21.51 -14.69 1.14
N ASN A 294 -21.84 -14.60 -0.15
CA ASN A 294 -21.92 -13.35 -0.92
C ASN A 294 -20.64 -12.49 -0.84
N LEU A 295 -19.48 -13.14 -0.97
CA LEU A 295 -18.16 -12.52 -0.83
C LEU A 295 -17.46 -12.23 -2.17
N LEU A 296 -17.95 -12.78 -3.28
CA LEU A 296 -17.31 -12.59 -4.60
C LEU A 296 -17.17 -11.11 -5.01
N GLN A 297 -18.13 -10.27 -4.63
CA GLN A 297 -18.12 -8.83 -4.90
C GLN A 297 -16.85 -8.10 -4.43
N TYR A 298 -16.15 -8.63 -3.40
CA TYR A 298 -14.93 -8.01 -2.88
C TYR A 298 -13.68 -8.29 -3.71
N LEU A 299 -13.74 -9.22 -4.67
CA LEU A 299 -12.62 -9.57 -5.56
C LEU A 299 -12.41 -8.57 -6.71
N THR A 300 -13.30 -7.59 -6.86
CA THR A 300 -13.23 -6.60 -7.94
C THR A 300 -12.03 -5.68 -7.74
N TRP A 301 -11.06 -5.77 -8.66
CA TRP A 301 -9.90 -4.88 -8.77
C TRP A 301 -10.05 -4.00 -10.01
#